data_AF-A0A355H751-F1
#
_entry.id   AF-A0A355H751-F1
#
_cell.length_a   1.000
_cell.length_b   1.000
_cell.length_c   1.000
_cell.angle_alpha   90.00
_cell.angle_beta   90.00
_cell.angle_gamma   90.00
#
_symmetry.space_group_name_H-M   'P 1'
#
loop_
_entity.id
_entity.type
_entity.pdbx_description
1 polymer ?
#
loop_
_entity_poly.entity_id
_entity_poly.type
_entity_poly.pdbx_seq_one_letter_code
_entity_poly.pdbx_strand_id
1 'polypeptide(L)'
;MADCAENTMMNKSPDSPLNYSGYTLIELMLVLAIVSVVLLAAQRPLLEFHRIAFQEQQKIILQGDFQRFLLLLKSELIQAGYALSSGNETAVEISTYAVVLKADRNRDGDVADTREKIAYLYDPETKVLFRKSGNSAYQTLIESIASLKFEQAQASPQTCIKVTFQVIIDADKQETVLCQLNW
;
A
#
# COMPACT_ATOMS: atom_id res chain seq x y z
N MET A 1 -46.93 72.48 -58.72
CA MET A 1 -47.06 71.63 -59.92
C MET A 1 -45.73 70.91 -60.07
N ALA A 2 -45.78 69.58 -60.17
CA ALA A 2 -44.69 68.59 -59.97
C ALA A 2 -44.27 68.45 -58.48
N ASP A 3 -44.13 67.26 -57.89
CA ASP A 3 -44.21 65.90 -58.43
C ASP A 3 -44.54 64.87 -57.34
N CYS A 4 -44.95 63.70 -57.82
CA CYS A 4 -45.42 62.47 -57.20
C CYS A 4 -44.41 61.87 -56.18
N ALA A 5 -44.88 61.24 -55.10
CA ALA A 5 -44.94 59.77 -54.90
C ALA A 5 -43.53 59.11 -54.94
N GLU A 6 -43.07 58.20 -54.09
CA GLU A 6 -43.72 57.23 -53.21
C GLU A 6 -42.58 56.30 -52.70
N ASN A 7 -42.82 55.64 -51.55
CA ASN A 7 -42.17 54.44 -51.02
C ASN A 7 -40.73 54.49 -50.47
N THR A 8 -40.70 54.49 -49.14
CA THR A 8 -39.93 53.57 -48.28
C THR A 8 -39.25 52.41 -49.00
N MET A 9 -37.92 52.37 -48.93
CA MET A 9 -37.17 51.10 -48.97
C MET A 9 -36.24 51.05 -47.77
N MET A 10 -36.52 50.09 -46.88
CA MET A 10 -35.61 49.62 -45.84
C MET A 10 -34.29 49.24 -46.51
N ASN A 11 -33.22 49.94 -46.14
CA ASN A 11 -31.88 49.59 -46.58
C ASN A 11 -31.49 48.30 -45.85
N LYS A 12 -31.74 47.16 -46.50
CA LYS A 12 -31.35 45.83 -46.02
C LYS A 12 -29.82 45.83 -45.89
N SER A 13 -29.34 45.77 -44.65
CA SER A 13 -27.93 45.56 -44.37
C SER A 13 -27.47 44.33 -45.18
N PRO A 14 -26.37 44.40 -45.94
CA PRO A 14 -25.86 43.20 -46.57
C PRO A 14 -25.40 42.28 -45.46
N ASP A 15 -26.13 41.19 -45.26
CA ASP A 15 -25.70 40.06 -44.47
C ASP A 15 -24.30 39.67 -44.97
N SER A 16 -23.29 39.90 -44.13
CA SER A 16 -21.95 39.39 -44.34
C SER A 16 -22.08 37.88 -44.62
N PRO A 17 -21.59 37.35 -45.74
CA PRO A 17 -21.56 35.92 -45.92
C PRO A 17 -20.59 35.37 -44.87
N LEU A 18 -21.13 34.73 -43.83
CA LEU A 18 -20.38 33.78 -43.03
C LEU A 18 -19.91 32.71 -44.01
N ASN A 19 -18.65 32.82 -44.45
CA ASN A 19 -17.97 31.79 -45.21
C ASN A 19 -17.89 30.54 -44.34
N TYR A 20 -18.91 29.69 -44.39
CA TYR A 20 -18.80 28.32 -43.91
C TYR A 20 -17.93 27.55 -44.92
N SER A 21 -16.62 27.66 -44.75
CA SER A 21 -15.65 26.80 -45.42
C SER A 21 -15.77 25.42 -44.80
N GLY A 22 -16.56 24.54 -45.42
CA GLY A 22 -16.63 23.14 -45.03
C GLY A 22 -15.30 22.43 -45.29
N TYR A 23 -14.89 21.54 -44.39
CA TYR A 23 -13.70 20.72 -44.58
C TYR A 23 -13.87 19.79 -45.78
N THR A 24 -12.80 19.64 -46.56
CA THR A 24 -12.80 18.66 -47.66
C THR A 24 -12.62 17.25 -47.11
N LEU A 25 -13.15 16.24 -47.81
CA LEU A 25 -12.99 14.83 -47.44
C LEU A 25 -11.52 14.43 -47.29
N ILE A 26 -10.65 14.97 -48.14
CA ILE A 26 -9.19 14.72 -48.13
C ILE A 26 -8.55 15.29 -46.86
N GLU A 27 -8.93 16.50 -46.46
CA GLU A 27 -8.43 17.14 -45.24
C GLU A 27 -8.84 16.36 -43.98
N LEU A 28 -10.08 15.86 -43.95
CA LEU A 28 -10.54 14.98 -42.87
C LEU A 28 -9.73 13.67 -42.81
N MET A 29 -9.48 13.03 -43.96
CA MET A 29 -8.67 11.80 -44.01
C MET A 29 -7.23 12.06 -43.58
N LEU A 30 -6.65 13.21 -43.94
CA LEU A 30 -5.31 13.59 -43.55
C LEU A 30 -5.20 13.81 -42.04
N VAL A 31 -6.19 14.50 -41.43
CA VAL A 31 -6.25 14.67 -39.97
C VAL A 31 -6.38 13.32 -39.26
N LEU A 32 -7.27 12.43 -39.73
CA LEU A 32 -7.43 11.10 -39.16
C LEU A 32 -6.16 10.24 -39.27
N ALA A 33 -5.44 10.33 -40.40
CA ALA A 33 -4.17 9.66 -40.57
C ALA A 33 -3.11 10.17 -39.57
N ILE A 34 -2.99 11.49 -39.42
CA ILE A 34 -2.05 12.10 -38.46
C ILE A 34 -2.42 11.69 -37.03
N VAL A 35 -3.69 11.78 -36.64
CA VAL A 35 -4.16 11.38 -35.30
C VAL A 35 -3.86 9.90 -35.04
N SER A 36 -4.06 9.03 -36.04
CA SER A 36 -3.78 7.60 -35.91
C SER A 36 -2.30 7.32 -35.67
N VAL A 37 -1.41 7.99 -36.41
CA VAL A 37 0.05 7.88 -36.21
C VAL A 37 0.44 8.37 -34.82
N VAL A 38 -0.12 9.49 -34.37
CA VAL A 38 0.13 10.04 -33.03
C VAL A 38 -0.34 9.08 -31.94
N LEU A 39 -1.54 8.49 -32.08
CA LEU A 39 -2.06 7.51 -31.12
C LEU A 39 -1.20 6.24 -31.08
N LEU A 40 -0.79 5.72 -32.24
CA LEU A 40 0.11 4.56 -32.31
C LEU A 40 1.46 4.85 -31.66
N ALA A 41 2.00 6.04 -31.85
CA ALA A 41 3.24 6.47 -31.18
C ALA A 41 3.07 6.59 -29.65
N ALA A 42 1.90 7.03 -29.18
CA ALA A 42 1.61 7.22 -27.76
C ALA A 42 1.30 5.93 -26.98
N GLN A 43 0.94 4.83 -27.65
CA GLN A 43 0.59 3.56 -27.00
C GLN A 43 1.73 2.98 -26.16
N ARG A 44 2.95 2.92 -26.71
CA ARG A 44 4.09 2.30 -26.01
C ARG A 44 4.50 3.07 -24.75
N PRO A 45 4.68 4.40 -24.79
CA PRO A 45 4.93 5.17 -23.57
C PRO A 45 3.84 5.00 -22.53
N LEU A 46 2.56 5.02 -22.93
CA LEU A 46 1.44 4.90 -22.00
C LEU A 46 1.42 3.56 -21.25
N LEU A 47 1.67 2.46 -21.95
CA LEU A 47 1.75 1.13 -21.32
C LEU A 47 2.92 1.06 -20.33
N GLU A 48 4.05 1.65 -20.67
CA GLU A 48 5.22 1.68 -19.79
C GLU A 48 4.96 2.53 -18.54
N PHE A 49 4.33 3.70 -18.69
CA PHE A 49 3.90 4.52 -17.56
C PHE A 49 2.95 3.76 -16.64
N HIS A 50 1.99 3.02 -17.21
CA HIS A 50 1.05 2.23 -16.41
C HIS A 50 1.76 1.11 -15.64
N ARG A 51 2.70 0.41 -16.28
CA ARG A 51 3.51 -0.64 -15.66
C ARG A 51 4.34 -0.09 -14.49
N ILE A 52 5.05 1.02 -14.72
CA ILE A 52 5.87 1.65 -13.69
C ILE A 52 4.99 2.12 -12.52
N ALA A 53 3.89 2.81 -12.81
CA ALA A 53 2.97 3.30 -11.78
C ALA A 53 2.42 2.15 -10.92
N PHE A 54 2.04 1.04 -11.55
CA PHE A 54 1.56 -0.14 -10.84
C PHE A 54 2.63 -0.75 -9.93
N GLN A 55 3.87 -0.87 -10.41
CA GLN A 55 4.99 -1.39 -9.61
C GLN A 55 5.29 -0.49 -8.41
N GLU A 56 5.29 0.84 -8.60
CA GLU A 56 5.48 1.79 -7.50
C GLU A 56 4.33 1.73 -6.49
N GLN A 57 3.09 1.57 -6.95
CA GLN A 57 1.95 1.40 -6.06
C GLN A 57 2.08 0.14 -5.20
N GLN A 58 2.51 -0.98 -5.77
CA GLN A 58 2.74 -2.22 -5.01
C GLN A 58 3.82 -2.04 -3.93
N LYS A 59 4.90 -1.30 -4.24
CA LYS A 59 5.94 -0.97 -3.25
C LYS A 59 5.39 -0.16 -2.08
N ILE A 60 4.57 0.86 -2.36
CA ILE A 60 3.94 1.72 -1.34
C ILE A 60 3.00 0.89 -0.45
N ILE A 61 2.16 0.05 -1.05
CA ILE A 61 1.25 -0.83 -0.30
C ILE A 61 2.04 -1.74 0.63
N LEU A 62 3.09 -2.40 0.11
CA LEU A 62 3.92 -3.30 0.90
C LEU A 62 4.63 -2.58 2.07
N GLN A 63 5.12 -1.37 1.85
CA GLN A 63 5.69 -0.54 2.92
C GLN A 63 4.65 -0.17 3.98
N GLY A 64 3.44 0.21 3.57
CA GLY A 64 2.33 0.52 4.47
C GLY A 64 1.90 -0.70 5.29
N ASP A 65 1.77 -1.86 4.66
CA ASP A 65 1.46 -3.12 5.32
C ASP A 65 2.55 -3.50 6.34
N PHE A 66 3.82 -3.30 5.99
CA PHE A 66 4.93 -3.54 6.90
C PHE A 66 4.92 -2.61 8.12
N GLN A 67 4.63 -1.32 7.93
CA GLN A 67 4.47 -0.38 9.05
C GLN A 67 3.29 -0.79 9.95
N ARG A 68 2.17 -1.23 9.37
CA ARG A 68 1.03 -1.76 10.11
C ARG A 68 1.41 -2.99 10.92
N PHE A 69 2.21 -3.89 10.35
CA PHE A 69 2.77 -5.04 11.09
C PHE A 69 3.61 -4.59 12.29
N LEU A 70 4.54 -3.64 12.11
CA LEU A 70 5.37 -3.15 13.22
C LEU A 70 4.53 -2.55 14.35
N LEU A 71 3.47 -1.81 14.01
CA LEU A 71 2.53 -1.26 14.99
C LEU A 71 1.76 -2.37 15.72
N LEU A 72 1.30 -3.39 14.98
CA LEU A 72 0.60 -4.53 15.56
C LEU A 72 1.52 -5.31 16.52
N LEU A 73 2.73 -5.66 16.06
CA LEU A 73 3.75 -6.33 16.86
C LEU A 73 4.06 -5.53 18.13
N LYS A 74 4.26 -4.21 18.03
CA LYS A 74 4.48 -3.33 19.17
C LYS A 74 3.31 -3.36 20.15
N SER A 75 2.07 -3.28 19.65
CA SER A 75 0.87 -3.27 20.50
C SER A 75 0.67 -4.57 21.29
N GLU A 76 1.04 -5.69 20.69
CA GLU A 76 0.96 -7.00 21.34
C GLU A 76 2.15 -7.24 22.27
N LEU A 77 3.34 -6.75 21.90
CA LEU A 77 4.52 -6.80 22.74
C LEU A 77 4.33 -5.99 24.03
N ILE A 78 3.63 -4.85 23.97
CA ILE A 78 3.27 -4.06 25.17
C ILE A 78 2.38 -4.86 26.12
N GLN A 79 1.50 -5.70 25.58
CA GLN A 79 0.59 -6.54 26.36
C GLN A 79 1.22 -7.87 26.80
N ALA A 80 2.38 -8.24 26.24
CA ALA A 80 3.07 -9.46 26.61
C ALA A 80 3.45 -9.41 28.10
N GLY A 81 3.33 -10.55 28.77
CA GLY A 81 3.58 -10.67 30.21
C GLY A 81 2.40 -10.29 31.10
N TYR A 82 1.31 -9.76 30.55
CA TYR A 82 0.14 -9.42 31.34
C TYR A 82 -0.42 -10.66 32.07
N ALA A 83 -0.60 -10.50 33.38
CA ALA A 83 -1.09 -11.51 34.33
C ALA A 83 -0.41 -12.89 34.29
N LEU A 84 0.76 -13.03 33.67
CA LEU A 84 1.50 -14.29 33.70
C LEU A 84 1.91 -14.59 35.13
N SER A 85 1.48 -15.73 35.66
CA SER A 85 1.93 -16.20 36.97
C SER A 85 3.44 -16.45 36.93
N SER A 86 4.16 -15.93 37.93
CA SER A 86 5.62 -15.72 37.94
C SER A 86 6.48 -16.99 37.95
N GLY A 87 5.93 -18.15 37.59
CA GLY A 87 6.53 -19.45 37.86
C GLY A 87 7.41 -20.05 36.75
N ASN A 88 7.03 -19.94 35.47
CA ASN A 88 7.73 -20.64 34.38
C ASN A 88 7.42 -20.16 32.95
N GLU A 89 6.47 -19.25 32.77
CA GLU A 89 6.06 -18.77 31.44
C GLU A 89 6.87 -17.54 31.03
N THR A 90 7.62 -17.64 29.93
CA THR A 90 8.29 -16.49 29.31
C THR A 90 7.28 -15.67 28.52
N ALA A 91 7.20 -14.37 28.82
CA ALA A 91 6.30 -13.43 28.14
C ALA A 91 6.57 -13.31 26.63
N VAL A 92 7.84 -13.41 26.24
CA VAL A 92 8.30 -13.23 24.87
C VAL A 92 9.34 -14.30 24.56
N GLU A 93 9.12 -15.06 23.49
CA GLU A 93 10.08 -16.02 22.94
C GLU A 93 10.53 -15.52 21.57
N ILE A 94 11.84 -15.39 21.36
CA ILE A 94 12.41 -14.83 20.14
C ILE A 94 13.32 -15.87 19.49
N SER A 95 13.16 -16.02 18.18
CA SER A 95 14.05 -16.77 17.30
C SER A 95 14.29 -15.95 16.04
N THR A 96 15.27 -16.33 15.22
CA THR A 96 15.67 -15.56 14.03
C THR A 96 14.51 -15.17 13.12
N TYR A 97 13.49 -16.02 12.98
CA TYR A 97 12.36 -15.79 12.08
C TYR A 97 10.99 -15.90 12.74
N ALA A 98 10.94 -16.09 14.06
CA ALA A 98 9.67 -16.18 14.77
C ALA A 98 9.72 -15.45 16.10
N VAL A 99 8.58 -14.85 16.45
CA VAL A 99 8.34 -14.21 17.74
C VAL A 99 7.03 -14.76 18.29
N VAL A 100 7.06 -15.22 19.54
CA VAL A 100 5.87 -15.62 20.28
C VAL A 100 5.68 -14.69 21.47
N LEU A 101 4.48 -14.15 21.59
CA LEU A 101 4.06 -13.25 22.64
C LEU A 101 2.96 -13.92 23.46
N LYS A 102 3.09 -13.90 24.78
CA LYS A 102 2.17 -14.54 25.70
C LYS A 102 1.62 -13.56 26.73
N ALA A 103 0.34 -13.67 27.03
CA ALA A 103 -0.36 -12.87 28.03
C ALA A 103 -1.62 -13.61 28.47
N ASP A 104 -1.82 -13.76 29.78
CA ASP A 104 -3.05 -14.30 30.37
C ASP A 104 -4.07 -13.14 30.46
N ARG A 105 -4.96 -13.03 29.47
CA ARG A 105 -5.86 -11.87 29.35
C ARG A 105 -7.16 -12.09 30.11
N ASN A 106 -7.59 -13.34 30.26
CA ASN A 106 -8.81 -13.71 30.95
C ASN A 106 -8.57 -14.00 32.46
N ARG A 107 -7.31 -14.13 32.89
CA ARG A 107 -6.84 -14.41 34.25
C ARG A 107 -7.26 -15.78 34.78
N ASP A 108 -7.36 -16.78 33.92
CA ASP A 108 -7.68 -18.15 34.33
C ASP A 108 -6.44 -18.97 34.70
N GLY A 109 -5.24 -18.42 34.51
CA GLY A 109 -3.96 -19.02 34.87
C GLY A 109 -3.28 -19.80 33.74
N ASP A 110 -3.79 -19.75 32.51
CA ASP A 110 -3.11 -20.28 31.32
C ASP A 110 -2.96 -19.24 30.19
N VAL A 111 -2.51 -19.70 29.01
CA VAL A 111 -2.26 -18.88 27.81
C VAL A 111 -2.75 -19.57 26.53
N ALA A 112 -3.61 -20.58 26.67
CA ALA A 112 -4.07 -21.42 25.57
C ALA A 112 -5.16 -20.75 24.74
N ASP A 113 -5.76 -19.69 25.29
CA ASP A 113 -6.91 -19.02 24.72
C ASP A 113 -6.57 -18.11 23.53
N THR A 114 -7.64 -17.74 22.82
CA THR A 114 -7.53 -16.85 21.69
C THR A 114 -7.10 -15.46 22.16
N ARG A 115 -6.04 -14.92 21.54
CA ARG A 115 -5.37 -13.64 21.86
C ARG A 115 -4.43 -13.67 23.07
N GLU A 116 -4.21 -14.84 23.65
CA GLU A 116 -3.28 -14.99 24.78
C GLU A 116 -1.91 -15.45 24.33
N LYS A 117 -1.86 -16.31 23.31
CA LYS A 117 -0.63 -16.67 22.60
C LYS A 117 -0.67 -16.16 21.17
N ILE A 118 0.15 -15.14 20.86
CA ILE A 118 0.31 -14.63 19.49
C ILE A 118 1.66 -15.08 18.94
N ALA A 119 1.67 -15.64 17.74
CA ALA A 119 2.90 -16.07 17.07
C ALA A 119 3.03 -15.41 15.70
N TYR A 120 4.21 -14.84 15.45
CA TYR A 120 4.65 -14.39 14.14
C TYR A 120 5.70 -15.35 13.61
N LEU A 121 5.57 -15.71 12.33
CA LEU A 121 6.52 -16.58 11.65
C LEU A 121 6.80 -16.00 10.27
N TYR A 122 8.06 -15.65 10.02
CA TYR A 122 8.53 -15.29 8.70
C TYR A 122 9.17 -16.51 8.03
N ASP A 123 8.76 -16.80 6.81
CA ASP A 123 9.40 -17.79 5.97
C ASP A 123 10.30 -17.08 4.95
N PRO A 124 11.63 -17.19 5.08
CA PRO A 124 12.56 -16.55 4.14
C PRO A 124 12.55 -17.18 2.75
N GLU A 125 12.08 -18.42 2.59
CA GLU A 125 12.00 -19.10 1.28
C GLU A 125 10.83 -18.56 0.46
N THR A 126 9.64 -18.48 1.08
CA THR A 126 8.43 -17.96 0.44
C THR A 126 8.29 -16.44 0.57
N LYS A 127 9.09 -15.79 1.41
CA LYS A 127 9.05 -14.35 1.73
C LYS A 127 7.73 -13.90 2.33
N VAL A 128 7.05 -14.78 3.04
CA VAL A 128 5.74 -14.54 3.65
C VAL A 128 5.86 -14.42 5.16
N LEU A 129 5.21 -13.41 5.73
CA LEU A 129 5.01 -13.27 7.16
C LEU A 129 3.63 -13.78 7.53
N PHE A 130 3.58 -14.73 8.44
CA PHE A 130 2.37 -15.30 9.00
C PHE A 130 2.12 -14.82 10.42
N ARG A 131 0.85 -14.78 10.80
CA ARG A 131 0.41 -14.53 12.18
C ARG A 131 -0.58 -15.62 12.62
N LYS A 132 -0.45 -16.05 13.86
CA LYS A 132 -1.36 -16.99 14.54
C LYS A 132 -1.77 -16.43 15.90
N SER A 133 -3.00 -16.69 16.31
CA SER A 133 -3.56 -16.26 17.60
C SER A 133 -4.25 -17.44 18.31
N GLY A 134 -3.78 -17.82 19.49
CA GLY A 134 -4.23 -19.01 20.21
C GLY A 134 -4.06 -20.28 19.36
N ASN A 135 -5.08 -21.13 19.37
CA ASN A 135 -5.09 -22.40 18.64
C ASN A 135 -5.49 -22.32 17.15
N SER A 136 -5.60 -21.11 16.58
CA SER A 136 -5.92 -20.93 15.16
C SER A 136 -4.81 -21.42 14.20
N ALA A 137 -5.16 -21.57 12.93
CA ALA A 137 -4.18 -21.77 11.86
C ALA A 137 -3.40 -20.47 11.60
N TYR A 138 -2.19 -20.60 11.02
CA TYR A 138 -1.44 -19.44 10.55
C TYR A 138 -2.19 -18.75 9.41
N GLN A 139 -2.28 -17.44 9.49
CA GLN A 139 -2.84 -16.57 8.46
C GLN A 139 -1.71 -15.76 7.83
N THR A 140 -1.74 -15.62 6.50
CA THR A 140 -0.84 -14.72 5.79
C THR A 140 -1.11 -13.29 6.23
N LEU A 141 -0.08 -12.60 6.72
CA LEU A 141 -0.15 -11.20 7.12
C LEU A 141 0.40 -10.28 6.04
N ILE A 142 1.59 -10.61 5.51
CA ILE A 142 2.26 -9.83 4.45
C ILE A 142 3.01 -10.81 3.56
N GLU A 143 2.91 -10.61 2.25
CA GLU A 143 3.66 -11.37 1.25
C GLU A 143 4.81 -10.53 0.67
N SER A 144 5.79 -11.20 0.09
CA SER A 144 6.88 -10.55 -0.68
C SER A 144 7.80 -9.62 0.11
N ILE A 145 7.99 -9.84 1.42
CA ILE A 145 9.00 -9.10 2.20
C ILE A 145 10.39 -9.60 1.82
N ALA A 146 11.29 -8.71 1.37
CA ALA A 146 12.60 -9.12 0.85
C ALA A 146 13.49 -9.81 1.91
N SER A 147 13.54 -9.29 3.14
CA SER A 147 14.10 -10.01 4.29
C SER A 147 13.54 -9.50 5.61
N LEU A 148 13.42 -10.38 6.59
CA LEU A 148 13.00 -10.05 7.96
C LEU A 148 13.68 -10.99 8.94
N LYS A 149 14.21 -10.43 10.02
CA LYS A 149 14.83 -11.16 11.11
C LYS A 149 14.48 -10.54 12.45
N PHE A 150 14.39 -11.39 13.47
CA PHE A 150 14.19 -11.00 14.85
C PHE A 150 15.38 -11.44 15.68
N GLU A 151 15.84 -10.56 16.55
CA GLU A 151 16.94 -10.80 17.46
C GLU A 151 16.56 -10.25 18.84
N GLN A 152 17.05 -10.88 19.89
CA GLN A 152 16.88 -10.34 21.23
C GLN A 152 17.88 -9.20 21.42
N ALA A 153 17.37 -7.98 21.66
CA ALA A 153 18.19 -6.82 21.96
C ALA A 153 18.53 -6.72 23.46
N GLN A 154 17.56 -7.06 24.32
CA GLN A 154 17.69 -7.01 25.78
C GLN A 154 16.73 -8.02 26.42
N ALA A 155 17.13 -8.57 27.58
CA ALA A 155 16.40 -9.62 28.30
C ALA A 155 15.92 -9.22 29.70
N SER A 156 16.50 -8.18 30.33
CA SER A 156 16.17 -7.76 31.68
C SER A 156 16.49 -6.26 31.88
N PRO A 157 15.66 -5.49 32.60
CA PRO A 157 14.37 -5.86 33.19
C PRO A 157 13.22 -5.91 32.16
N GLN A 158 13.48 -5.51 30.92
CA GLN A 158 12.50 -5.37 29.84
C GLN A 158 12.97 -6.17 28.63
N THR A 159 12.11 -7.02 28.07
CA THR A 159 12.45 -7.75 26.84
C THR A 159 12.30 -6.82 25.63
N CYS A 160 13.38 -6.67 24.86
CA CYS A 160 13.39 -5.89 23.62
C CYS A 160 13.72 -6.79 22.43
N ILE A 161 12.97 -6.61 21.35
CA ILE A 161 13.12 -7.28 20.06
C ILE A 161 13.77 -6.29 19.09
N LYS A 162 14.94 -6.64 18.59
CA LYS A 162 15.52 -6.00 17.40
C LYS A 162 14.90 -6.65 16.17
N VAL A 163 14.29 -5.83 15.32
CA VAL A 163 13.71 -6.24 14.05
C VAL A 163 14.60 -5.67 12.95
N THR A 164 15.28 -6.56 12.24
CA THR A 164 16.13 -6.22 11.08
C THR A 164 15.39 -6.61 9.82
N PHE A 165 15.13 -5.67 8.92
CA PHE A 165 14.25 -5.90 7.78
C PHE A 165 14.69 -5.17 6.53
N GLN A 166 14.26 -5.71 5.40
CA GLN A 166 14.36 -5.11 4.09
C GLN A 166 13.02 -5.38 3.41
N VAL A 167 12.21 -4.35 3.23
CA VAL A 167 10.85 -4.52 2.69
C VAL A 167 10.91 -4.82 1.19
N ILE A 168 11.75 -4.07 0.46
CA ILE A 168 11.92 -4.17 -1.00
C ILE A 168 13.38 -4.52 -1.31
N ILE A 169 13.62 -5.37 -2.30
CA ILE A 169 14.96 -5.93 -2.62
C ILE A 169 16.03 -4.85 -2.89
N ASP A 170 15.64 -3.72 -3.50
CA ASP A 170 16.56 -2.63 -3.86
C ASP A 170 16.65 -1.54 -2.80
N ALA A 171 15.97 -1.69 -1.66
CA ALA A 171 16.03 -0.75 -0.54
C ALA A 171 17.12 -1.14 0.44
N ASP A 172 17.66 -0.17 1.18
CA ASP A 172 18.61 -0.44 2.25
C ASP A 172 17.97 -1.28 3.37
N LYS A 173 18.79 -2.10 4.02
CA LYS A 173 18.39 -2.78 5.25
C LYS A 173 18.15 -1.76 6.35
N GLN A 174 17.05 -1.92 7.06
CA GLN A 174 16.65 -1.09 8.18
C GLN A 174 16.57 -1.93 9.45
N GLU A 175 16.70 -1.26 10.57
CA GLU A 175 16.62 -1.88 11.89
C GLU A 175 15.72 -1.03 12.79
N THR A 176 14.91 -1.69 13.62
CA THR A 176 14.16 -1.03 14.67
C THR A 176 14.16 -1.89 15.92
N VAL A 177 14.01 -1.26 17.08
CA VAL A 177 13.95 -1.96 18.37
C VAL A 177 12.59 -1.68 19.00
N LEU A 178 11.88 -2.76 19.34
CA LEU A 178 10.60 -2.72 20.01
C LEU A 178 10.77 -3.34 21.40
N CYS A 179 10.28 -2.69 22.45
CA CYS A 179 10.40 -3.19 23.81
C CYS A 179 9.03 -3.44 24.44
N GLN A 180 8.95 -4.50 25.25
CA GLN A 180 7.82 -4.82 26.13
C GLN A 180 7.59 -3.68 27.13
N LEU A 181 6.37 -3.46 27.63
CA LEU A 181 6.17 -2.45 28.67
C LEU A 181 6.67 -2.99 30.03
N ASN A 182 7.38 -2.17 30.81
CA ASN A 182 7.82 -2.54 32.15
C ASN A 182 6.67 -2.25 33.13
N TRP A 183 6.15 -3.27 33.81
CA TRP A 183 5.00 -3.18 34.72
C TRP A 183 5.44 -3.24 36.18
#